data_AF-A0AA51M4F5-F1
#
_entry.id   AF-A0AA51M4F5-F1
#
_cell.length_a   1.000
_cell.length_b   1.000
_cell.length_c   1.000
_cell.angle_alpha   90.00
_cell.angle_beta   90.00
_cell.angle_gamma   90.00
#
_symmetry.space_group_name_H-M   'P 1'
#
loop_
_entity.id
_entity.type
_entity.pdbx_description
1 polymer ?
#
loop_
_entity_poly.entity_id
_entity_poly.type
_entity_poly.pdbx_seq_one_letter_code
_entity_poly.pdbx_strand_id
1 'polypeptide(L)'
;MGFCHTLRHDGIDYGDYIEQITSLLFVKMADERGVKLPEGCDWQTLVNESGTKPTDHYVDVLRRLDDEKGLLGDIFAGALSRFTNPVNLKRLIGLID
;
A
#
# COMPACT_ATOMS: atom_id res chain seq x y z
N MET A 1 -15.12 18.67 17.22
CA MET A 1 -14.80 17.58 18.16
C MET A 1 -15.08 16.26 17.47
N GLY A 2 -14.11 15.33 17.47
CA GLY A 2 -14.43 13.91 17.27
C GLY A 2 -13.96 13.24 15.97
N PHE A 3 -12.73 13.48 15.50
CA PHE A 3 -12.06 12.53 14.59
C PHE A 3 -10.95 11.71 15.29
N CYS A 4 -10.94 11.70 16.62
CA CYS A 4 -9.95 10.97 17.43
C CYS A 4 -10.52 9.76 18.18
N HIS A 5 -11.74 9.27 17.86
CA HIS A 5 -12.33 8.15 18.61
C HIS A 5 -12.57 6.85 17.84
N THR A 6 -12.27 6.75 16.54
CA THR A 6 -12.61 5.53 15.78
C THR A 6 -11.41 4.72 15.28
N LEU A 7 -10.16 5.09 15.61
CA LEU A 7 -8.97 4.38 15.13
C LEU A 7 -8.12 3.78 16.27
N ARG A 8 -8.78 3.26 17.32
CA ARG A 8 -8.12 2.48 18.38
C ARG A 8 -8.56 1.01 18.40
N HIS A 9 -9.46 0.58 17.50
CA HIS A 9 -10.07 -0.75 17.58
C HIS A 9 -9.49 -1.81 16.62
N ASP A 10 -8.55 -1.44 15.72
CA ASP A 10 -7.92 -2.38 14.77
C ASP A 10 -6.48 -2.78 15.13
N GLY A 11 -5.88 -2.17 16.16
CA GLY A 11 -4.55 -2.57 16.67
C GLY A 11 -3.35 -2.17 15.81
N ILE A 12 -3.53 -1.34 14.78
CA ILE A 12 -2.44 -0.79 13.97
C ILE A 12 -1.88 0.46 14.64
N ASP A 13 -0.56 0.52 14.85
CA ASP A 13 0.11 1.67 15.43
C ASP A 13 0.15 2.85 14.44
N TYR A 14 0.16 4.09 14.94
CA TYR A 14 0.27 5.27 14.07
C TYR A 14 1.53 5.23 13.20
N GLY A 15 2.64 4.68 13.72
CA GLY A 15 3.87 4.49 12.96
C GLY A 15 3.67 3.56 11.76
N ASP A 16 3.02 2.42 11.97
CA ASP A 16 2.69 1.47 10.90
C ASP A 16 1.80 2.14 9.85
N TYR A 17 0.80 2.92 10.27
CA TYR A 17 -0.10 3.60 9.33
C TYR A 17 0.64 4.58 8.41
N ILE A 18 1.59 5.35 8.95
CA ILE A 18 2.42 6.29 8.17
C ILE A 18 3.35 5.53 7.22
N GLU A 19 3.94 4.42 7.64
CA GLU A 19 4.76 3.56 6.79
C GLU A 19 3.95 3.07 5.58
N GLN A 20 2.75 2.53 5.82
CA GLN A 20 1.90 2.02 4.73
C GLN A 20 1.42 3.13 3.79
N ILE A 21 1.06 4.32 4.31
CA ILE A 21 0.75 5.49 3.48
C ILE A 21 1.94 5.84 2.59
N THR A 22 3.14 5.85 3.16
CA THR A 22 4.35 6.20 2.44
C THR A 22 4.60 5.22 1.30
N SER A 23 4.49 3.92 1.56
CA SER A 23 4.58 2.89 0.52
C SER A 23 3.56 3.07 -0.60
N LEU A 24 2.28 3.31 -0.26
CA LEU A 24 1.23 3.53 -1.25
C LEU A 24 1.46 4.80 -2.08
N LEU A 25 1.91 5.89 -1.45
CA LEU A 25 2.27 7.13 -2.15
C LEU A 25 3.43 6.91 -3.11
N PHE A 26 4.45 6.12 -2.73
CA PHE A 26 5.55 5.79 -3.63
C PHE A 26 5.06 5.02 -4.86
N VAL A 27 4.16 4.05 -4.69
CA VAL A 27 3.56 3.33 -5.83
C VAL A 27 2.78 4.30 -6.73
N LYS A 28 1.92 5.16 -6.18
CA LYS A 28 1.18 6.17 -6.95
C LYS A 28 2.13 7.11 -7.71
N MET A 29 3.13 7.65 -7.03
CA MET A 29 4.10 8.55 -7.66
C MET A 29 4.94 7.87 -8.74
N ALA A 30 5.29 6.59 -8.54
CA ALA A 30 6.02 5.82 -9.54
C ALA A 30 5.16 5.60 -10.79
N ASP A 31 3.88 5.26 -10.60
CA ASP A 31 2.89 5.11 -11.66
C ASP A 31 2.71 6.42 -12.46
N GLU A 32 2.44 7.53 -11.76
CA GLU A 32 2.25 8.86 -12.37
C GLU A 32 3.49 9.37 -13.12
N ARG A 33 4.69 9.02 -12.64
CA ARG A 33 5.96 9.41 -13.27
C ARG A 33 6.36 8.48 -14.42
N GLY A 34 5.60 7.43 -14.70
CA GLY A 34 5.93 6.44 -15.73
C GLY A 34 7.17 5.62 -15.38
N VAL A 35 7.45 5.43 -14.10
CA VAL A 35 8.46 4.47 -13.65
C VAL A 35 8.01 3.08 -14.07
N LYS A 36 8.93 2.27 -14.58
CA LYS A 36 8.62 0.89 -14.97
C LYS A 36 8.38 0.06 -13.72
N LEU A 37 7.11 -0.15 -13.37
CA LEU A 37 6.68 -1.05 -12.32
C LEU A 37 6.48 -2.47 -12.90
N PRO A 38 6.68 -3.54 -12.10
CA PRO A 38 6.32 -4.89 -12.51
C PRO A 38 4.84 -5.00 -12.84
N GLU A 39 4.47 -5.95 -13.71
CA GLU A 39 3.08 -6.15 -14.11
C GLU A 39 2.17 -6.41 -12.88
N GLY A 40 1.08 -5.64 -12.81
CA GLY A 40 0.09 -5.72 -11.72
C GLY A 40 0.56 -5.09 -10.40
N CYS A 41 1.63 -4.31 -10.40
CA CYS A 41 2.09 -3.51 -9.25
C CYS A 41 1.81 -2.01 -9.43
N ASP A 42 1.11 -1.63 -10.50
CA ASP A 42 0.67 -0.27 -10.79
C ASP A 42 -0.44 0.20 -9.83
N TRP A 43 -0.58 1.51 -9.71
CA TRP A 43 -1.58 2.13 -8.84
C TRP A 43 -3.00 1.73 -9.26
N GLN A 44 -3.25 1.64 -10.56
CA GLN A 44 -4.56 1.34 -11.10
C GLN A 44 -5.04 -0.07 -10.73
N THR A 45 -4.14 -1.04 -10.68
CA THR A 45 -4.43 -2.41 -10.23
C THR A 45 -4.78 -2.44 -8.75
N LEU A 46 -4.05 -1.71 -7.89
CA LEU A 46 -4.37 -1.59 -6.47
C LEU A 46 -5.76 -0.96 -6.22
N VAL A 47 -6.13 0.06 -7.00
CA VAL A 47 -7.45 0.72 -6.91
C VAL A 47 -8.58 -0.20 -7.40
N ASN A 48 -8.36 -0.89 -8.53
CA ASN A 48 -9.37 -1.72 -9.17
C ASN A 48 -9.51 -3.11 -8.54
N GLU A 49 -8.62 -3.51 -7.63
CA GLU A 49 -8.67 -4.80 -6.95
C GLU A 49 -9.97 -4.96 -6.15
N SER A 50 -10.87 -5.71 -6.77
CA SER A 50 -12.22 -5.99 -6.30
C SER A 50 -12.43 -7.48 -6.04
N GLY A 51 -11.44 -8.32 -6.40
CA GLY A 51 -11.50 -9.77 -6.36
C GLY A 51 -10.93 -10.36 -5.06
N THR A 52 -10.07 -11.37 -5.19
CA THR A 52 -9.53 -12.18 -4.09
C THR A 52 -8.63 -11.35 -3.17
N LYS A 53 -9.27 -10.73 -2.17
CA LYS A 53 -8.70 -10.04 -1.00
C LYS A 53 -7.65 -8.96 -1.34
N PRO A 54 -8.04 -7.67 -1.25
CA PRO A 54 -7.14 -6.52 -1.46
C PRO A 54 -5.84 -6.56 -0.65
N THR A 55 -5.86 -7.14 0.54
CA THR A 55 -4.68 -7.30 1.40
C THR A 55 -3.67 -8.27 0.83
N ASP A 56 -4.12 -9.41 0.29
CA ASP A 56 -3.22 -10.40 -0.31
C ASP A 56 -2.55 -9.81 -1.55
N HIS A 57 -3.34 -9.13 -2.41
CA HIS A 57 -2.79 -8.43 -3.57
C HIS A 57 -1.74 -7.39 -3.18
N TYR A 58 -1.99 -6.58 -2.15
CA TYR A 58 -1.02 -5.59 -1.69
C TYR A 58 0.25 -6.21 -1.11
N VAL A 59 0.15 -7.35 -0.41
CA VAL A 59 1.32 -8.13 0.04
C VAL A 59 2.16 -8.60 -1.17
N ASP A 60 1.50 -9.13 -2.20
CA ASP A 60 2.17 -9.54 -3.43
C ASP A 60 2.86 -8.36 -4.14
N VAL A 61 2.22 -7.19 -4.19
CA VAL A 61 2.82 -5.97 -4.76
C VAL A 61 4.08 -5.57 -3.99
N LEU A 62 4.01 -5.45 -2.66
CA LEU A 62 5.18 -5.10 -1.84
C LEU A 62 6.33 -6.09 -2.05
N ARG A 63 6.03 -7.40 -2.09
CA ARG A 63 7.04 -8.44 -2.34
C ARG A 63 7.68 -8.34 -3.71
N ARG A 64 6.91 -8.04 -4.76
CA ARG A 64 7.45 -7.86 -6.12
C ARG A 64 8.30 -6.60 -6.23
N LEU A 65 7.93 -5.54 -5.54
CA LEU A 65 8.71 -4.30 -5.50
C LEU A 65 10.00 -4.45 -4.69
N ASP A 66 9.98 -5.24 -3.62
CA ASP A 66 11.17 -5.65 -2.84
C ASP A 66 12.16 -6.48 -3.68
N ASP A 67 11.68 -7.37 -4.55
CA ASP A 67 12.51 -8.20 -5.43
C ASP A 67 13.08 -7.44 -6.65
N GLU A 68 12.56 -6.25 -6.95
CA GLU A 68 13.03 -5.43 -8.07
C GLU A 68 14.45 -4.92 -7.84
N LYS A 69 15.20 -4.75 -8.94
CA LYS A 69 16.59 -4.26 -8.85
C LYS A 69 16.65 -2.73 -8.90
N GLY A 70 17.57 -2.16 -8.13
CA GLY A 70 17.83 -0.72 -8.11
C GLY A 70 16.88 0.02 -7.17
N LEU A 71 16.47 1.23 -7.55
CA LEU A 71 15.80 2.16 -6.65
C LEU A 71 14.50 1.61 -6.02
N LEU A 72 13.71 0.84 -6.78
CA LEU A 72 12.46 0.28 -6.25
C LEU A 72 12.74 -0.76 -5.15
N GLY A 73 13.64 -1.72 -5.41
CA GLY A 73 14.07 -2.67 -4.40
C GLY A 73 14.67 -2.00 -3.18
N ASP A 74 15.48 -0.94 -3.36
CA ASP A 74 16.07 -0.20 -2.24
C ASP A 74 15.02 0.53 -1.38
N ILE A 75 13.96 1.07 -1.99
CA ILE A 75 12.87 1.77 -1.28
C ILE A 75 11.94 0.78 -0.57
N PHE A 76 11.62 -0.33 -1.22
CA PHE A 76 10.68 -1.33 -0.71
C PHE A 76 11.37 -2.49 0.02
N ALA A 77 12.69 -2.41 0.22
CA ALA A 77 13.51 -3.40 0.91
C ALA A 77 12.92 -3.77 2.28
N GLY A 78 12.42 -4.99 2.42
CA GLY A 78 11.80 -5.51 3.64
C GLY A 78 10.45 -4.89 3.99
N ALA A 79 9.79 -4.20 3.06
CA ALA A 79 8.45 -3.66 3.26
C ALA A 79 7.44 -4.80 3.44
N LEU A 80 6.66 -4.73 4.51
CA LEU A 80 5.64 -5.73 4.84
C LEU A 80 4.29 -5.05 5.00
N SER A 81 3.23 -5.72 4.55
CA SER A 81 1.89 -5.22 4.81
C SER A 81 1.55 -5.35 6.28
N ARG A 82 1.04 -4.26 6.86
CA ARG A 82 0.51 -4.24 8.24
C ARG A 82 -1.03 -4.32 8.27
N PHE A 83 -1.67 -4.45 7.11
CA PHE A 83 -3.13 -4.51 7.03
C PHE A 83 -3.64 -5.92 7.32
N THR A 84 -4.36 -6.05 8.42
CA THR A 84 -5.15 -7.25 8.75
C THR A 84 -6.58 -7.17 8.20
N ASN A 85 -7.07 -5.97 7.91
CA ASN A 85 -8.44 -5.71 7.46
C ASN A 85 -8.45 -5.05 6.07
N PRO A 86 -9.06 -5.68 5.04
CA PRO A 86 -9.12 -5.13 3.68
C PRO A 86 -9.88 -3.81 3.58
N VAL A 87 -10.80 -3.54 4.51
CA VAL A 87 -11.54 -2.26 4.54
C VAL A 87 -10.61 -1.09 4.86
N ASN A 88 -9.64 -1.29 5.75
CA ASN A 88 -8.69 -0.24 6.15
C ASN A 88 -7.72 0.09 4.99
N LEU A 89 -7.24 -0.94 4.30
CA LEU A 89 -6.45 -0.77 3.09
C LEU A 89 -7.22 -0.01 2.01
N LYS A 90 -8.47 -0.42 1.71
CA LYS A 90 -9.31 0.27 0.71
C LYS A 90 -9.60 1.72 1.10
N ARG A 91 -9.84 2.00 2.38
CA ARG A 91 -10.00 3.37 2.87
C ARG A 91 -8.75 4.20 2.59
N LEU A 92 -7.57 3.66 2.85
CA LEU A 92 -6.31 4.36 2.60
C LEU A 92 -6.05 4.62 1.12
N ILE A 93 -6.28 3.61 0.27
CA ILE A 93 -6.18 3.77 -1.18
C ILE A 93 -7.11 4.89 -1.64
N GLY A 94 -8.37 4.91 -1.19
CA GLY A 94 -9.32 5.97 -1.51
C GLY A 94 -9.08 7.33 -0.82
N LEU A 95 -8.15 7.43 0.13
CA LEU A 95 -7.69 8.72 0.67
C LEU A 95 -6.54 9.31 -0.17
N ILE A 96 -5.78 8.44 -0.83
CA ILE A 96 -4.62 8.81 -1.65
C ILE A 96 -5.06 9.09 -3.09
N ASP A 97 -6.08 8.38 -3.60
CA ASP A 97 -6.73 8.65 -4.88
C ASP A 97 -7.31 10.07 -4.94
#